data_AF-A0A3B9EW47-F1
#
_entry.id   AF-A0A3B9EW47-F1
#
_cell.length_a   1.000
_cell.length_b   1.000
_cell.length_c   1.000
_cell.angle_alpha   90.00
_cell.angle_beta   90.00
_cell.angle_gamma   90.00
#
_symmetry.space_group_name_H-M   'P 1'
#
loop_
_entity.id
_entity.type
_entity.pdbx_description
1 polymer ?
#
loop_
_entity_poly.entity_id
_entity_poly.type
_entity_poly.pdbx_seq_one_letter_code
_entity_poly.pdbx_strand_id
1 'polypeptide(L)' 'MSKPYYKEEDLKKFKDIADFEPELAEKFFGWYGKVFEEGALTAREKAIIALAVSHAIQCPYCIDA' A
#
# COMPACT_ATOMS: atom_id res chain seq x y z
N MET A 1 -25.48 -13.44 4.60
CA MET A 1 -24.77 -12.24 4.11
C MET A 1 -23.64 -12.71 3.22
N SER A 2 -23.53 -12.18 2.01
CA SER A 2 -22.42 -12.49 1.09
C SER A 2 -21.09 -12.12 1.74
N LYS A 3 -20.05 -12.94 1.53
CA LYS A 3 -18.69 -12.60 1.99
C LYS A 3 -18.25 -11.28 1.32
N PRO A 4 -17.57 -10.38 2.05
CA PRO A 4 -17.01 -9.17 1.45
C PRO A 4 -15.98 -9.55 0.38
N TYR A 5 -15.86 -8.72 -0.66
CA TYR A 5 -14.98 -8.95 -1.81
C TYR A 5 -13.49 -9.05 -1.42
N TYR A 6 -13.09 -8.31 -0.38
CA TYR A 6 -11.77 -8.38 0.23
C TYR A 6 -11.91 -8.49 1.76
N LYS A 7 -10.83 -8.90 2.42
CA LYS A 7 -10.75 -8.93 3.88
C LYS A 7 -9.72 -7.90 4.34
N GLU A 8 -10.18 -6.92 5.10
CA GLU A 8 -9.33 -5.89 5.70
C GLU A 8 -8.21 -6.53 6.55
N GLU A 9 -8.46 -7.67 7.19
CA GLU A 9 -7.46 -8.39 8.00
C GLU A 9 -6.23 -8.82 7.20
N ASP A 10 -6.34 -8.99 5.87
CA ASP A 10 -5.22 -9.39 5.03
C ASP A 10 -4.23 -8.24 4.80
N LEU A 11 -4.62 -6.97 5.00
CA LEU A 11 -3.69 -5.83 4.97
C LEU A 11 -2.58 -5.98 6.01
N LYS A 12 -2.91 -6.52 7.19
CA LYS A 12 -1.94 -6.77 8.27
C LYS A 12 -0.88 -7.81 7.90
N LYS A 13 -1.17 -8.62 6.88
CA LYS A 13 -0.29 -9.67 6.34
C LYS A 13 0.53 -9.19 5.15
N PHE A 14 0.44 -7.92 4.76
CA PHE A 14 1.14 -7.43 3.56
C PHE A 14 2.66 -7.62 3.64
N LYS A 15 3.24 -7.53 4.84
CA LYS A 15 4.66 -7.81 5.07
C LYS A 15 5.04 -9.28 4.86
N ASP A 16 4.10 -10.20 5.00
CA ASP A 16 4.32 -11.64 4.92
C ASP A 16 4.64 -12.07 3.47
N ILE A 17 4.45 -11.20 2.47
CA ILE A 17 4.93 -11.44 1.09
C ILE A 17 6.46 -11.66 1.04
N ALA A 18 7.19 -11.11 2.02
CA ALA A 18 8.63 -11.30 2.13
C ALA A 18 9.02 -12.75 2.44
N ASP A 19 8.13 -13.56 3.01
CA ASP A 19 8.39 -14.97 3.29
C ASP A 19 8.48 -15.81 2.01
N PHE A 20 7.86 -15.34 0.93
CA PHE A 20 7.85 -16.03 -0.36
C PHE A 20 9.05 -15.67 -1.24
N GLU A 21 9.43 -14.39 -1.26
CA GLU A 21 10.57 -13.92 -2.06
C GLU A 21 11.28 -12.73 -1.37
N PRO A 22 12.26 -13.03 -0.48
CA PRO A 22 12.89 -12.01 0.37
C PRO A 22 13.63 -10.93 -0.41
N GLU A 23 14.34 -11.28 -1.49
CA GLU A 23 15.16 -10.33 -2.24
C GLU A 23 14.30 -9.30 -2.99
N LEU A 24 13.20 -9.75 -3.60
CA LEU A 24 12.27 -8.84 -4.27
C LEU A 24 11.49 -8.00 -3.26
N ALA A 25 11.10 -8.57 -2.13
CA ALA A 25 10.43 -7.84 -1.07
C ALA A 25 11.31 -6.71 -0.52
N GLU A 26 12.60 -6.98 -0.25
CA GLU A 26 13.55 -5.95 0.20
C GLU A 26 13.63 -4.78 -0.78
N LYS A 27 13.79 -5.08 -2.09
CA LYS A 27 13.83 -4.05 -3.13
C LYS A 27 12.53 -3.25 -3.20
N PHE A 28 11.39 -3.94 -3.12
CA PHE A 28 10.07 -3.31 -3.14
C PHE A 28 9.85 -2.38 -1.94
N PHE A 29 10.09 -2.86 -0.72
CA PHE A 29 9.89 -2.06 0.49
C PHE A 29 10.89 -0.91 0.60
N GLY A 30 12.13 -1.10 0.12
CA GLY A 30 13.12 -0.03 0.01
C GLY A 30 12.66 1.09 -0.93
N TRP A 31 12.17 0.74 -2.12
CA TRP A 31 11.59 1.70 -3.06
C TRP A 31 10.33 2.36 -2.49
N TYR A 32 9.40 1.57 -1.95
CA TYR A 32 8.12 2.02 -1.41
C TYR A 32 8.32 3.06 -0.30
N GLY A 33 9.17 2.75 0.69
CA GLY A 33 9.50 3.69 1.76
C GLY A 33 10.15 4.97 1.23
N LYS A 34 11.09 4.84 0.28
CA LYS A 34 11.78 6.00 -0.29
C LYS A 34 10.86 6.96 -1.04
N VAL A 35 9.83 6.44 -1.73
CA VAL A 35 8.85 7.27 -2.45
C VAL A 35 8.04 8.14 -1.49
N PHE A 36 7.80 7.71 -0.26
CA PHE A 36 7.02 8.46 0.73
C PHE A 36 7.83 9.47 1.57
N GLU A 37 9.16 9.44 1.50
CA GLU A 37 10.00 10.47 2.14
C GLU A 37 9.72 11.87 1.58
N GLU A 38 9.88 12.91 2.40
CA GLU A 38 9.63 14.28 1.96
C GLU A 38 10.59 14.74 0.85
N GLY A 39 10.11 15.66 0.00
CA GLY A 39 10.90 16.25 -1.08
C GLY A 39 10.17 17.46 -1.66
N ALA A 40 9.86 17.43 -2.96
CA ALA A 40 9.01 18.45 -3.57
C ALA A 40 7.57 18.48 -2.99
N LEU A 41 7.14 17.38 -2.37
CA LEU A 41 5.87 17.23 -1.67
C LEU A 41 6.13 16.71 -0.26
N THR A 42 5.31 17.13 0.68
CA THR A 42 5.24 16.60 2.05
C THR A 42 4.70 15.17 2.07
N ALA A 43 4.93 14.45 3.16
CA ALA A 43 4.36 13.12 3.35
C ALA A 43 2.82 13.14 3.28
N ARG A 44 2.19 14.19 3.82
CA ARG A 44 0.73 14.36 3.80
C ARG A 44 0.18 14.55 2.38
N GLU A 45 0.83 15.36 1.56
CA GLU A 45 0.40 15.58 0.17
C GLU A 45 0.50 14.28 -0.64
N LYS A 46 1.58 13.51 -0.45
CA LYS A 46 1.72 12.19 -1.08
C LYS A 46 0.62 11.22 -0.64
N ALA A 47 0.29 11.18 0.65
CA ALA A 47 -0.79 10.34 1.16
C ALA A 47 -2.17 10.72 0.56
N ILE A 48 -2.46 12.01 0.41
CA ILE A 48 -3.72 12.47 -0.21
C ILE A 48 -3.78 12.09 -1.70
N ILE A 49 -2.67 12.23 -2.43
CA ILE A 49 -2.58 11.80 -3.83
C ILE A 49 -2.80 10.28 -3.93
N ALA A 50 -2.16 9.49 -3.07
CA ALA A 50 -2.34 8.04 -3.02
C ALA A 50 -3.81 7.67 -2.77
N LEU A 51 -4.46 8.28 -1.78
CA LEU A 51 -5.88 8.07 -1.48
C LEU A 51 -6.78 8.42 -2.68
N ALA A 52 -6.52 9.56 -3.35
CA ALA A 52 -7.28 9.95 -4.53
C ALA A 52 -7.13 8.94 -5.68
N VAL A 53 -5.91 8.44 -5.93
CA VAL A 53 -5.66 7.40 -6.93
C VAL A 53 -6.37 6.10 -6.55
N SER A 54 -6.29 5.68 -5.28
CA SER A 54 -6.96 4.47 -4.76
C SER A 54 -8.47 4.49 -4.99
N HIS A 55 -9.12 5.64 -4.77
CA HIS A 55 -10.54 5.83 -5.07
C HIS A 55 -10.82 5.86 -6.58
N ALA A 56 -9.97 6.52 -7.38
CA ALA A 56 -10.14 6.61 -8.83
C ALA A 56 -10.07 5.24 -9.53
N ILE A 57 -9.20 4.35 -9.05
CA ILE A 57 -9.07 2.97 -9.57
C ILE A 57 -9.96 1.97 -8.83
N GLN A 58 -10.68 2.42 -7.79
CA GLN A 58 -11.56 1.61 -6.95
C GLN A 58 -10.86 0.39 -6.33
N CYS A 59 -9.62 0.55 -5.88
CA CYS A 59 -8.86 -0.51 -5.22
C CYS A 59 -9.18 -0.54 -3.72
N PRO A 60 -9.98 -1.51 -3.21
CA PRO A 60 -10.39 -1.51 -1.81
C PRO A 60 -9.21 -1.65 -0.84
N TYR A 61 -8.24 -2.51 -1.15
CA TYR A 61 -7.01 -2.63 -0.36
C TYR A 61 -6.24 -1.31 -0.29
N CYS A 62 -6.18 -0.56 -1.39
CA CYS A 62 -5.42 0.68 -1.47
C CYS A 62 -6.12 1.86 -0.76
N ILE A 63 -7.44 1.75 -0.52
CA ILE A 63 -8.22 2.77 0.21
C ILE A 63 -7.99 2.64 1.71
N ASP A 64 -7.86 1.40 2.22
CA ASP A 64 -7.75 1.10 3.65
C ASP A 64 -6.31 0.84 4.14
N ALA A 65 -5.33 0.74 3.24
CA ALA A 65 -3.91 0.53 3.56
C ALA A 65 -3.29 1.75 4.26
#